data_AF-A0A507FG68-F1
#
_entry.id   AF-A0A507FG68-F1
#
_cell.length_a   1.000
_cell.length_b   1.000
_cell.length_c   1.000
_cell.angle_alpha   90.00
_cell.angle_beta   90.00
_cell.angle_gamma   90.00
#
_symmetry.space_group_name_H-M   'P 1'
#
loop_
_entity.id
_entity.type
_entity.pdbx_description
1 polymer ?
#
loop_
_entity_poly.entity_id
_entity_poly.type
_entity_poly.pdbx_seq_one_letter_code
_entity_poly.pdbx_strand_id
1 'polypeptide(L)'
;MKLDKLDSEDDIKASHGTVRIISAFTSFGSLDFPARRSSTAWSRNWARNRKKCDTEVIAQLIAAIKSKEDIAALRTAFKCRRKGREVAAYYEKQNALIEELLKPIEELDDEEEAKNLVKLQIAMYGSLVANILLLGLQMFAAITSGSLALFSTMADSFMDLASNIVLVIASVSASKRNNQRYPTGKQRFETAGIVVFSCIMGALAVQLIIEGGTALAGGERTTNLDAVNLSCIGVAVAVKACLLVYCSMLSKYPSARVLAQDHRNDVALNLTGIVLSVLGHNVKWWVDPLGGILIASYILINWGETAMEHIQMFIGKSASRGFLARLTFVAMTHDHEILQVDTVRAYSSGAGYFVEVDIVMDINTPLYKSHDIGEALQTKLELMDEVERAFVHVDYETTTLEHHYFLPHLPSGWHVDQAILSEEDRVVIIRFGHDWDSQCMKMDEVLYSIAEKVKNFAVIYLVDISEVPDFNKMYELYDPCTVMFFYRNKHIMIDLGTGNNNKVNWALEDKQEMIDIVEVVFQGARKGRGLVISPKDYSTKYKY
;
A
#
# COMPACT_ATOMS: atom_id res chain seq x y z
N MET A 1 -37.86 27.87 -14.30
CA MET A 1 -37.99 27.01 -15.50
C MET A 1 -38.68 25.72 -15.05
N LYS A 2 -39.76 25.31 -15.72
CA LYS A 2 -40.73 24.30 -15.24
C LYS A 2 -40.07 22.93 -14.98
N LEU A 3 -40.40 22.33 -13.83
CA LEU A 3 -39.98 21.01 -13.31
C LEU A 3 -40.75 19.83 -13.94
N ASP A 4 -41.25 19.97 -15.16
CA ASP A 4 -42.00 18.93 -15.87
C ASP A 4 -41.22 18.52 -17.11
N LYS A 5 -40.27 17.59 -16.92
CA LYS A 5 -39.64 16.68 -17.91
C LYS A 5 -38.24 16.29 -17.40
N LEU A 6 -38.16 15.22 -16.62
CA LEU A 6 -36.90 14.50 -16.31
C LEU A 6 -37.10 13.00 -16.59
N ASP A 7 -37.71 12.70 -17.74
CA ASP A 7 -37.97 11.33 -18.21
C ASP A 7 -37.27 11.01 -19.55
N SER A 8 -36.32 11.83 -19.99
CA SER A 8 -35.47 11.51 -21.15
C SER A 8 -34.06 11.16 -20.71
N GLU A 9 -33.52 10.05 -21.23
CA GLU A 9 -32.12 9.60 -21.12
C GLU A 9 -31.07 10.69 -21.42
N ASP A 10 -31.47 11.82 -21.99
CA ASP A 10 -30.61 12.94 -22.35
C ASP A 10 -30.14 13.81 -21.17
N ASP A 11 -30.88 13.86 -20.04
CA ASP A 11 -30.41 14.58 -18.83
C ASP A 11 -29.34 13.79 -18.06
N ILE A 12 -29.30 12.47 -18.25
CA ILE A 12 -28.22 11.59 -17.75
C ILE A 12 -26.96 11.74 -18.64
N LYS A 13 -27.12 12.11 -19.92
CA LYS A 13 -26.00 12.52 -20.78
C LYS A 13 -25.52 13.94 -20.47
N ALA A 14 -26.38 14.84 -19.98
CA ALA A 14 -25.96 16.16 -19.51
C ALA A 14 -25.11 16.07 -18.23
N SER A 15 -25.37 15.12 -17.33
CA SER A 15 -24.48 14.84 -16.19
C SER A 15 -23.15 14.17 -16.59
N HIS A 16 -23.10 13.50 -17.75
CA HIS A 16 -21.82 13.09 -18.37
C HIS A 16 -21.02 14.29 -18.92
N GLY A 17 -21.65 15.46 -19.11
CA GLY A 17 -20.97 16.72 -19.43
C GLY A 17 -20.18 17.31 -18.25
N THR A 18 -20.62 17.07 -17.01
CA THR A 18 -19.84 17.43 -15.81
C THR A 18 -18.74 16.40 -15.53
N VAL A 19 -18.95 15.14 -15.93
CA VAL A 19 -17.90 14.12 -15.97
C VAL A 19 -16.80 14.47 -16.99
N ARG A 20 -17.12 15.29 -18.01
CA ARG A 20 -16.12 15.84 -18.93
C ARG A 20 -15.16 16.84 -18.30
N ILE A 21 -15.47 17.47 -17.17
CA ILE A 21 -14.48 18.34 -16.49
C ILE A 21 -13.40 17.47 -15.83
N ILE A 22 -13.78 16.31 -15.29
CA ILE A 22 -12.82 15.33 -14.75
C ILE A 22 -12.09 14.59 -15.89
N SER A 23 -12.72 14.42 -17.06
CA SER A 23 -12.07 13.86 -18.26
C SER A 23 -11.38 14.90 -19.17
N ALA A 24 -11.43 16.19 -18.85
CA ALA A 24 -10.79 17.28 -19.62
C ALA A 24 -9.43 17.68 -19.03
N PHE A 25 -9.06 17.17 -17.86
CA PHE A 25 -7.70 17.28 -17.30
C PHE A 25 -6.65 16.49 -18.11
N THR A 26 -6.98 16.01 -19.32
CA THR A 26 -6.12 15.22 -20.21
C THR A 26 -5.87 15.84 -21.58
N SER A 27 -6.20 17.12 -21.87
CA SER A 27 -5.77 17.69 -23.15
C SER A 27 -5.68 19.22 -23.24
N PHE A 28 -4.65 19.67 -23.96
CA PHE A 28 -4.37 20.97 -24.58
C PHE A 28 -3.62 22.04 -23.78
N GLY A 29 -2.60 22.61 -24.43
CA GLY A 29 -1.69 23.60 -23.87
C GLY A 29 -1.47 24.87 -24.70
N SER A 30 -0.30 25.47 -24.47
CA SER A 30 0.40 26.59 -25.13
C SER A 30 -0.11 28.03 -24.88
N LEU A 31 0.76 28.91 -24.34
CA LEU A 31 1.16 30.23 -24.89
C LEU A 31 1.93 31.12 -23.85
N ASP A 32 3.25 31.16 -24.02
CA ASP A 32 4.32 32.18 -23.91
C ASP A 32 4.27 33.60 -23.21
N PHE A 33 5.45 33.94 -22.60
CA PHE A 33 6.16 35.22 -22.26
C PHE A 33 5.76 36.10 -21.01
N PRO A 34 6.64 36.97 -20.41
CA PRO A 34 7.99 36.75 -19.82
C PRO A 34 8.29 37.47 -18.44
N ALA A 35 9.42 37.06 -17.82
CA ALA A 35 10.46 37.74 -16.99
C ALA A 35 10.24 38.48 -15.61
N ARG A 36 10.65 37.77 -14.53
CA ARG A 36 11.69 38.06 -13.47
C ARG A 36 11.75 39.38 -12.66
N ARG A 37 11.67 39.31 -11.31
CA ARG A 37 12.79 39.56 -10.32
C ARG A 37 12.40 39.63 -8.82
N SER A 38 13.30 39.06 -8.01
CA SER A 38 13.71 39.28 -6.60
C SER A 38 12.74 39.12 -5.41
N SER A 39 13.05 38.07 -4.64
CA SER A 39 12.91 37.80 -3.20
C SER A 39 12.54 38.97 -2.26
N THR A 40 11.68 38.64 -1.28
CA THR A 40 11.03 39.47 -0.22
C THR A 40 9.60 39.94 -0.54
N ALA A 41 9.23 40.05 -1.81
CA ALA A 41 7.82 40.13 -2.23
C ALA A 41 7.16 38.74 -2.36
N TRP A 42 7.94 37.66 -2.28
CA TRP A 42 7.56 36.28 -2.60
C TRP A 42 6.40 35.74 -1.73
N SER A 43 6.40 35.95 -0.40
CA SER A 43 5.26 35.50 0.44
C SER A 43 3.97 36.33 0.24
N ARG A 44 4.10 37.62 -0.13
CA ARG A 44 2.94 38.51 -0.40
C ARG A 44 2.43 38.40 -1.84
N ASN A 45 3.27 38.00 -2.80
CA ASN A 45 2.88 37.72 -4.19
C ASN A 45 2.38 36.30 -4.40
N TRP A 46 2.82 35.32 -3.59
CA TRP A 46 2.21 33.98 -3.53
C TRP A 46 0.71 34.06 -3.24
N ALA A 47 0.30 34.93 -2.30
CA ALA A 47 -1.11 35.22 -2.03
C ALA A 47 -1.83 36.02 -3.14
N ARG A 48 -1.11 36.67 -4.06
CA ARG A 48 -1.66 37.64 -5.03
C ARG A 48 -1.79 37.06 -6.45
N ASN A 49 -0.95 36.08 -6.83
CA ASN A 49 -1.02 35.36 -8.12
C ASN A 49 -1.94 34.11 -8.10
N ARG A 50 -2.44 33.71 -6.92
CA ARG A 50 -3.44 32.65 -6.69
C ARG A 50 -4.79 32.81 -7.43
N LYS A 51 -5.00 33.93 -8.13
CA LYS A 51 -6.36 34.43 -8.47
C LYS A 51 -6.88 34.08 -9.86
N LYS A 52 -6.14 33.38 -10.73
CA LYS A 52 -6.60 33.21 -12.13
C LYS A 52 -6.79 31.77 -12.61
N CYS A 53 -6.01 30.79 -12.17
CA CYS A 53 -6.26 29.38 -12.54
C CYS A 53 -6.95 28.57 -11.42
N ASP A 54 -6.61 28.80 -10.16
CA ASP A 54 -7.07 27.93 -9.05
C ASP A 54 -8.51 28.22 -8.59
N THR A 55 -8.96 29.47 -8.71
CA THR A 55 -10.31 29.87 -8.32
C THR A 55 -11.39 29.22 -9.17
N GLU A 56 -11.11 28.89 -10.43
CA GLU A 56 -12.14 28.35 -11.32
C GLU A 56 -12.42 26.87 -11.05
N VAL A 57 -11.37 26.04 -10.90
CA VAL A 57 -11.54 24.62 -10.53
C VAL A 57 -12.18 24.50 -9.14
N ILE A 58 -11.71 25.28 -8.16
CA ILE A 58 -12.30 25.29 -6.82
C ILE A 58 -13.75 25.80 -6.88
N ALA A 59 -14.05 26.85 -7.65
CA ALA A 59 -15.43 27.33 -7.81
C ALA A 59 -16.33 26.31 -8.53
N GLN A 60 -15.82 25.58 -9.52
CA GLN A 60 -16.55 24.51 -10.21
C GLN A 60 -16.85 23.35 -9.26
N LEU A 61 -15.88 22.95 -8.42
CA LEU A 61 -16.08 21.95 -7.38
C LEU A 61 -17.13 22.39 -6.36
N ILE A 62 -17.04 23.63 -5.86
CA ILE A 62 -18.02 24.20 -4.93
C ILE A 62 -19.40 24.26 -5.59
N ALA A 63 -19.49 24.63 -6.86
CA ALA A 63 -20.74 24.67 -7.62
C ALA A 63 -21.33 23.28 -7.89
N ALA A 64 -20.51 22.23 -7.89
CA ALA A 64 -20.94 20.85 -8.06
C ALA A 64 -21.56 20.25 -6.78
N ILE A 65 -21.32 20.86 -5.60
CA ILE A 65 -21.90 20.40 -4.34
C ILE A 65 -23.42 20.62 -4.36
N LYS A 66 -24.19 19.54 -4.18
CA LYS A 66 -25.66 19.63 -4.01
C LYS A 66 -26.03 19.94 -2.57
N SER A 67 -27.05 20.76 -2.35
CA SER A 67 -27.55 21.00 -1.00
C SER A 67 -28.19 19.73 -0.41
N LYS A 68 -28.25 19.64 0.94
CA LYS A 68 -28.93 18.52 1.62
C LYS A 68 -30.42 18.42 1.23
N GLU A 69 -31.04 19.57 0.92
CA GLU A 69 -32.42 19.66 0.47
C GLU A 69 -32.59 19.08 -0.95
N ASP A 70 -31.67 19.39 -1.87
CA ASP A 70 -31.68 18.83 -3.23
C ASP A 70 -31.48 17.31 -3.21
N ILE A 71 -30.58 16.81 -2.36
CA ILE A 71 -30.34 15.37 -2.19
C ILE A 71 -31.59 14.68 -1.62
N ALA A 72 -32.27 15.30 -0.65
CA ALA A 72 -33.52 14.79 -0.11
C ALA A 72 -34.61 14.75 -1.20
N ALA A 73 -34.70 15.78 -2.05
CA ALA A 73 -35.63 15.83 -3.17
C ALA A 73 -35.37 14.72 -4.20
N LEU A 74 -34.10 14.39 -4.49
CA LEU A 74 -33.72 13.30 -5.39
C LEU A 74 -34.19 11.93 -4.90
N ARG A 75 -34.30 11.71 -3.58
CA ARG A 75 -34.81 10.44 -3.02
C ARG A 75 -36.29 10.21 -3.36
N THR A 76 -37.04 11.29 -3.55
CA THR A 76 -38.49 11.27 -3.85
C THR A 76 -38.82 11.58 -5.31
N ALA A 77 -37.86 12.10 -6.09
CA ALA A 77 -38.07 12.52 -7.48
C ALA A 77 -38.33 11.35 -8.45
N PHE A 78 -37.85 10.15 -8.14
CA PHE A 78 -37.98 8.98 -9.03
C PHE A 78 -39.18 8.11 -8.67
N LYS A 79 -39.92 7.67 -9.70
CA LYS A 79 -41.02 6.70 -9.56
C LYS A 79 -40.58 5.40 -8.89
N CYS A 80 -39.33 4.98 -9.11
CA CYS A 80 -38.71 3.86 -8.39
C CYS A 80 -37.88 4.37 -7.21
N ARG A 81 -38.34 4.06 -5.99
CA ARG A 81 -37.69 4.48 -4.73
C ARG A 81 -36.25 4.00 -4.59
N ARG A 82 -35.90 2.84 -5.17
CA ARG A 82 -34.53 2.32 -5.17
C ARG A 82 -33.59 3.19 -6.00
N LYS A 83 -33.98 3.58 -7.21
CA LYS A 83 -33.19 4.45 -8.09
C LYS A 83 -32.96 5.83 -7.45
N GLY A 84 -33.98 6.43 -6.83
CA GLY A 84 -33.83 7.70 -6.12
C GLY A 84 -32.85 7.63 -4.95
N ARG A 85 -32.84 6.53 -4.19
CA ARG A 85 -31.83 6.30 -3.13
C ARG A 85 -30.42 6.12 -3.69
N GLU A 86 -30.26 5.38 -4.79
CA GLU A 86 -28.95 5.16 -5.43
C GLU A 86 -28.35 6.49 -5.94
N VAL A 87 -29.15 7.33 -6.60
CA VAL A 87 -28.71 8.66 -7.08
C VAL A 87 -28.40 9.61 -5.92
N ALA A 88 -29.23 9.64 -4.87
CA ALA A 88 -28.96 10.45 -3.69
C ALA A 88 -27.66 10.01 -2.98
N ALA A 89 -27.46 8.69 -2.82
CA ALA A 89 -26.23 8.15 -2.24
C ALA A 89 -24.98 8.48 -3.08
N TYR A 90 -25.11 8.54 -4.42
CA TYR A 90 -24.04 8.99 -5.30
C TYR A 90 -23.63 10.45 -5.00
N TYR A 91 -24.60 11.37 -4.93
CA TYR A 91 -24.31 12.77 -4.64
C TYR A 91 -23.84 13.00 -3.20
N GLU A 92 -24.32 12.21 -2.22
CA GLU A 92 -23.77 12.23 -0.86
C GLU A 92 -22.30 11.85 -0.85
N LYS A 93 -21.93 10.78 -1.57
CA LYS A 93 -20.54 10.34 -1.70
C LYS A 93 -19.68 11.36 -2.46
N GLN A 94 -20.24 11.98 -3.50
CA GLN A 94 -19.57 13.02 -4.28
C GLN A 94 -19.32 14.26 -3.42
N ASN A 95 -20.33 14.76 -2.72
CA ASN A 95 -20.19 15.89 -1.81
C ASN A 95 -19.14 15.62 -0.73
N ALA A 96 -19.18 14.44 -0.11
CA ALA A 96 -18.18 14.06 0.90
C ALA A 96 -16.75 14.07 0.34
N LEU A 97 -16.56 13.58 -0.89
CA LEU A 97 -15.25 13.64 -1.56
C LEU A 97 -14.83 15.09 -1.84
N ILE A 98 -15.72 15.93 -2.35
CA ILE A 98 -15.40 17.33 -2.64
C ILE A 98 -15.04 18.08 -1.35
N GLU A 99 -15.80 17.87 -0.27
CA GLU A 99 -15.52 18.44 1.04
C GLU A 99 -14.16 17.96 1.57
N GLU A 100 -13.80 16.69 1.38
CA GLU A 100 -12.49 16.14 1.75
C GLU A 100 -11.34 16.76 0.95
N LEU A 101 -11.52 16.97 -0.35
CA LEU A 101 -10.53 17.63 -1.23
C LEU A 101 -10.33 19.11 -0.86
N LEU A 102 -11.41 19.80 -0.51
CA LEU A 102 -11.41 21.23 -0.17
C LEU A 102 -11.03 21.49 1.28
N LYS A 103 -10.90 20.45 2.11
CA LYS A 103 -10.51 20.59 3.52
C LYS A 103 -9.18 21.38 3.60
N PRO A 104 -9.16 22.55 4.27
CA PRO A 104 -7.96 23.36 4.36
C PRO A 104 -6.84 22.54 4.98
N ILE A 105 -5.63 22.75 4.46
CA ILE A 105 -4.41 22.28 5.12
C ILE A 105 -4.13 23.34 6.18
N GLU A 106 -4.60 23.08 7.39
CA GLU A 106 -4.35 23.94 8.56
C GLU A 106 -2.97 23.59 9.11
N GLU A 107 -2.22 24.60 9.55
CA GLU A 107 -1.00 24.37 10.31
C GLU A 107 -1.41 23.71 11.64
N LEU A 108 -0.76 22.60 11.98
CA LEU A 108 -0.94 21.93 13.27
C LEU A 108 -0.70 22.94 14.39
N ASP A 109 -1.69 23.14 15.27
CA ASP A 109 -1.49 23.88 16.51
C ASP A 109 -0.67 22.97 17.45
N ASP A 110 0.64 23.23 17.49
CA ASP A 110 1.60 22.53 18.34
C ASP A 110 1.12 22.44 19.81
N GLU A 111 0.35 23.43 20.30
CA GLU A 111 -0.22 23.39 21.65
C GLU A 111 -1.36 22.38 21.81
N GLU A 112 -2.23 22.26 20.81
CA GLU A 112 -3.35 21.33 20.84
C GLU A 112 -2.85 19.88 20.71
N GLU A 113 -1.87 19.64 19.84
CA GLU A 113 -1.23 18.35 19.70
C GLU A 113 -0.52 17.93 20.99
N ALA A 114 0.25 18.83 21.62
CA ALA A 114 0.88 18.59 22.91
C ALA A 114 -0.15 18.24 24.01
N LYS A 115 -1.28 18.95 24.07
CA LYS A 115 -2.37 18.65 25.03
C LYS A 115 -2.95 17.25 24.78
N ASN A 116 -3.14 16.85 23.53
CA ASN A 116 -3.68 15.54 23.19
C ASN A 116 -2.68 14.40 23.49
N LEU A 117 -1.38 14.62 23.27
CA LEU A 117 -0.33 13.69 23.68
C LEU A 117 -0.29 13.48 25.19
N VAL A 118 -0.48 14.53 25.99
CA VAL A 118 -0.56 14.40 27.46
C VAL A 118 -1.79 13.60 27.87
N LYS A 119 -2.97 13.84 27.26
CA LYS A 119 -4.18 13.04 27.53
C LYS A 119 -3.96 11.55 27.21
N LEU A 120 -3.28 11.26 26.09
CA LEU A 120 -2.91 9.90 25.70
C LEU A 120 -1.97 9.25 26.72
N GLN A 121 -0.95 9.97 27.19
CA GLN A 121 -0.06 9.49 28.25
C GLN A 121 -0.82 9.19 29.54
N ILE A 122 -1.74 10.06 29.94
CA ILE A 122 -2.60 9.84 31.11
C ILE A 122 -3.45 8.57 30.93
N ALA A 123 -3.98 8.31 29.74
CA ALA A 123 -4.74 7.08 29.46
C ALA A 123 -3.89 5.82 29.62
N MET A 124 -2.69 5.82 29.02
CA MET A 124 -1.78 4.68 29.06
C MET A 124 -1.27 4.40 30.48
N TYR A 125 -0.72 5.42 31.16
CA TYR A 125 -0.22 5.26 32.53
C TYR A 125 -1.35 5.03 33.53
N GLY A 126 -2.50 5.68 33.34
CA GLY A 126 -3.69 5.46 34.17
C GLY A 126 -4.19 4.03 34.10
N SER A 127 -4.24 3.46 32.90
CA SER A 127 -4.61 2.05 32.71
C SER A 127 -3.55 1.10 33.27
N LEU A 128 -2.27 1.43 33.16
CA LEU A 128 -1.19 0.64 33.76
C LEU A 128 -1.33 0.59 35.29
N VAL A 129 -1.50 1.75 35.93
CA VAL A 129 -1.69 1.85 37.38
C VAL A 129 -2.95 1.10 37.81
N ALA A 130 -4.05 1.23 37.08
CA ALA A 130 -5.28 0.50 37.38
C ALA A 130 -5.09 -1.02 37.27
N ASN A 131 -4.43 -1.53 36.23
CA ASN A 131 -4.13 -2.96 36.10
C ASN A 131 -3.19 -3.47 37.22
N ILE A 132 -2.22 -2.66 37.67
CA ILE A 132 -1.38 -2.99 38.83
C ILE A 132 -2.24 -3.12 40.10
N LEU A 133 -3.15 -2.17 40.35
CA LEU A 133 -4.04 -2.19 41.51
C LEU A 133 -5.00 -3.39 41.46
N LEU A 134 -5.56 -3.69 40.28
CA LEU A 134 -6.44 -4.84 40.08
C LEU A 134 -5.71 -6.17 40.30
N LEU A 135 -4.50 -6.32 39.77
CA LEU A 135 -3.67 -7.50 40.01
C LEU A 135 -3.37 -7.67 41.51
N GLY A 136 -3.01 -6.58 42.21
CA GLY A 136 -2.77 -6.63 43.65
C GLY A 136 -4.00 -7.07 44.45
N LEU A 137 -5.18 -6.55 44.09
CA LEU A 137 -6.45 -6.92 44.72
C LEU A 137 -6.80 -8.39 44.46
N GLN A 138 -6.67 -8.87 43.23
CA GLN A 138 -6.96 -10.27 42.89
C GLN A 138 -5.93 -11.24 43.45
N MET A 139 -4.65 -10.87 43.51
CA MET A 139 -3.62 -11.67 44.17
C MET A 139 -3.93 -11.83 45.66
N PHE A 140 -4.33 -10.75 46.34
CA PHE A 140 -4.76 -10.81 47.73
C PHE A 140 -5.99 -11.71 47.92
N ALA A 141 -7.00 -11.59 47.04
CA ALA A 141 -8.20 -12.44 47.07
C ALA A 141 -7.86 -13.92 46.82
N ALA A 142 -7.00 -14.23 45.86
CA ALA A 142 -6.59 -15.60 45.53
C ALA A 142 -5.85 -16.28 46.69
N ILE A 143 -4.90 -15.57 47.33
CA ILE A 143 -4.12 -16.10 48.46
C ILE A 143 -5.02 -16.33 49.68
N THR A 144 -5.92 -15.39 49.99
CA THR A 144 -6.79 -15.48 51.18
C THR A 144 -7.90 -16.52 51.03
N SER A 145 -8.46 -16.67 49.83
CA SER A 145 -9.49 -17.66 49.55
C SER A 145 -8.93 -19.07 49.32
N GLY A 146 -7.70 -19.19 48.80
CA GLY A 146 -7.11 -20.47 48.41
C GLY A 146 -7.83 -21.17 47.24
N SER A 147 -8.75 -20.46 46.56
CA SER A 147 -9.58 -21.01 45.48
C SER A 147 -8.85 -21.03 44.14
N LEU A 148 -8.84 -22.19 43.48
CA LEU A 148 -8.30 -22.37 42.13
C LEU A 148 -8.96 -21.43 41.10
N ALA A 149 -10.23 -21.08 41.28
CA ALA A 149 -10.94 -20.17 40.37
C ALA A 149 -10.39 -18.73 40.47
N LEU A 150 -10.03 -18.27 41.67
CA LEU A 150 -9.44 -16.94 41.85
C LEU A 150 -8.00 -16.89 41.34
N PHE A 151 -7.25 -18.00 41.42
CA PHE A 151 -5.92 -18.09 40.81
C PHE A 151 -5.96 -17.95 39.29
N SER A 152 -6.98 -18.51 38.63
CA SER A 152 -7.21 -18.31 37.19
C SER A 152 -7.49 -16.83 36.88
N THR A 153 -8.41 -16.17 37.59
CA THR A 153 -8.68 -14.73 37.37
C THR A 153 -7.47 -13.84 37.63
N MET A 154 -6.61 -14.21 38.60
CA MET A 154 -5.36 -13.50 38.88
C MET A 154 -4.36 -13.65 37.73
N ALA A 155 -4.27 -14.84 37.12
CA ALA A 155 -3.42 -15.08 35.96
C ALA A 155 -3.86 -14.23 34.75
N ASP A 156 -5.16 -14.05 34.55
CA ASP A 156 -5.70 -13.18 33.51
C ASP A 156 -5.27 -11.72 33.74
N SER A 157 -5.49 -11.18 34.94
CA SER A 157 -5.07 -9.80 35.27
C SER A 157 -3.55 -9.60 35.20
N PHE A 158 -2.75 -10.65 35.45
CA PHE A 158 -1.31 -10.59 35.26
C PHE A 158 -0.95 -10.43 33.78
N MET A 159 -1.63 -11.18 32.91
CA MET A 159 -1.40 -11.11 31.48
C MET A 159 -1.89 -9.78 30.88
N ASP A 160 -2.97 -9.20 31.39
CA ASP A 160 -3.42 -7.84 31.06
C ASP A 160 -2.42 -6.76 31.49
N LEU A 161 -1.77 -6.95 32.64
CA LEU A 161 -0.69 -6.08 33.07
C LEU A 161 0.52 -6.22 32.15
N ALA A 162 0.92 -7.45 31.82
CA ALA A 162 2.06 -7.72 30.95
C ALA A 162 1.86 -7.16 29.54
N SER A 163 0.68 -7.35 28.94
CA SER A 163 0.33 -6.82 27.63
C SER A 163 0.35 -5.28 27.63
N ASN A 164 -0.24 -4.64 28.65
CA ASN A 164 -0.25 -3.18 28.77
C ASN A 164 1.16 -2.61 28.98
N ILE A 165 2.05 -3.27 29.73
CA ILE A 165 3.46 -2.89 29.83
C ILE A 165 4.14 -2.89 28.46
N VAL A 166 3.91 -3.93 27.64
CA VAL A 166 4.45 -3.99 26.27
C VAL A 166 3.96 -2.81 25.44
N LEU A 167 2.67 -2.47 25.52
CA LEU A 167 2.08 -1.34 24.79
C LEU A 167 2.67 0.01 25.24
N VAL A 168 2.82 0.22 26.55
CA VAL A 168 3.44 1.44 27.11
C VAL A 168 4.89 1.56 26.66
N ILE A 169 5.68 0.48 26.72
CA ILE A 169 7.08 0.49 26.26
C ILE A 169 7.15 0.81 24.76
N ALA A 170 6.28 0.21 23.96
CA ALA A 170 6.21 0.45 22.52
C ALA A 170 5.87 1.92 22.20
N SER A 171 4.85 2.47 22.86
CA SER A 171 4.44 3.87 22.69
C SER A 171 5.53 4.85 23.13
N VAL A 172 6.12 4.65 24.32
CA VAL A 172 7.23 5.49 24.80
C VAL A 172 8.47 5.39 23.90
N SER A 173 8.75 4.20 23.35
CA SER A 173 9.84 4.02 22.38
C SER A 173 9.56 4.76 21.08
N ALA A 174 8.31 4.76 20.62
CA ALA A 174 7.88 5.47 19.42
C ALA A 174 7.99 7.00 19.57
N SER A 175 7.66 7.55 20.75
CA SER A 175 7.77 8.99 21.03
C SER A 175 9.22 9.49 21.17
N LYS A 176 10.18 8.62 21.48
CA LYS A 176 11.59 9.02 21.67
C LYS A 176 12.30 9.21 20.34
N ARG A 177 12.46 10.47 19.92
CA ARG A 177 13.18 10.84 18.69
C ARG A 177 14.70 10.68 18.85
N ASN A 178 15.31 9.87 18.00
CA ASN A 178 16.77 9.75 17.87
C ASN A 178 17.15 9.68 16.39
N ASN A 179 17.35 10.85 15.77
CA ASN A 179 17.60 10.96 14.34
C ASN A 179 18.94 10.33 13.89
N GLN A 180 19.93 10.14 14.79
CA GLN A 180 21.22 9.55 14.41
C GLN A 180 21.11 8.05 14.15
N ARG A 181 20.34 7.33 14.98
CA ARG A 181 20.18 5.87 14.87
C ARG A 181 18.93 5.49 14.08
N TYR A 182 17.91 6.35 14.11
CA TYR A 182 16.62 6.14 13.46
C TYR A 182 16.23 7.43 12.71
N PRO A 183 16.82 7.68 11.53
CA PRO A 183 16.60 8.91 10.77
C PRO A 183 15.14 9.09 10.31
N THR A 184 14.44 7.98 10.07
CA THR A 184 13.01 7.93 9.71
C THR A 184 12.07 7.94 10.92
N GLY A 185 12.59 8.10 12.14
CA GLY A 185 11.78 8.02 13.36
C GLY A 185 11.54 6.59 13.86
N LYS A 186 10.68 6.47 14.89
CA LYS A 186 10.40 5.21 15.59
C LYS A 186 8.92 4.85 15.64
N GLN A 187 8.07 5.50 14.84
CA GLN A 187 6.62 5.30 14.90
C GLN A 187 6.21 3.83 14.71
N ARG A 188 6.95 3.06 13.92
CA ARG A 188 6.71 1.62 13.70
C ARG A 188 6.79 0.75 14.97
N PHE A 189 7.44 1.22 16.03
CA PHE A 189 7.46 0.51 17.31
C PHE A 189 6.07 0.42 17.93
N GLU A 190 5.21 1.42 17.73
CA GLU A 190 3.82 1.38 18.20
C GLU A 190 3.04 0.25 17.51
N THR A 191 3.11 0.19 16.17
CA THR A 191 2.48 -0.87 15.38
C THR A 191 2.99 -2.26 15.78
N ALA A 192 4.31 -2.42 15.97
CA ALA A 192 4.89 -3.67 16.44
C ALA A 192 4.40 -4.05 17.86
N GLY A 193 4.31 -3.07 18.76
CA GLY A 193 3.78 -3.27 20.11
C GLY A 193 2.33 -3.75 20.12
N ILE A 194 1.48 -3.18 19.25
CA ILE A 194 0.08 -3.57 19.10
C ILE A 194 -0.05 -5.00 18.54
N VAL A 195 0.83 -5.41 17.62
CA VAL A 195 0.85 -6.79 17.12
C VAL A 195 1.20 -7.76 18.26
N VAL A 196 2.25 -7.48 19.04
CA VAL A 196 2.62 -8.31 20.19
C VAL A 196 1.51 -8.36 21.23
N PHE A 197 0.89 -7.21 21.54
CA PHE A 197 -0.28 -7.12 22.41
C PHE A 197 -1.41 -8.05 21.94
N SER A 198 -1.77 -7.95 20.66
CA SER A 198 -2.85 -8.75 20.06
C SER A 198 -2.55 -10.24 20.08
N CYS A 199 -1.29 -10.65 19.90
CA CYS A 199 -0.87 -12.05 20.03
C CYS A 199 -0.99 -12.58 21.45
N ILE A 200 -0.61 -11.78 22.47
CA ILE A 200 -0.75 -12.15 23.87
C ILE A 200 -2.24 -12.34 24.22
N MET A 201 -3.09 -11.37 23.87
CA MET A 201 -4.53 -11.46 24.14
C MET A 201 -5.23 -12.56 23.33
N GLY A 202 -4.77 -12.82 22.11
CA GLY A 202 -5.21 -13.96 21.31
C GLY A 202 -4.88 -15.30 21.96
N ALA A 203 -3.69 -15.44 22.56
CA ALA A 203 -3.32 -16.65 23.30
C ALA A 203 -4.21 -16.86 24.53
N LEU A 204 -4.57 -15.79 25.25
CA LEU A 204 -5.55 -15.85 26.35
C LEU A 204 -6.92 -16.31 25.86
N ALA A 205 -7.39 -15.78 24.73
CA ALA A 205 -8.67 -16.21 24.16
C ALA A 205 -8.66 -17.71 23.78
N VAL A 206 -7.55 -18.21 23.24
CA VAL A 206 -7.38 -19.65 22.97
C VAL A 206 -7.39 -20.47 24.26
N GLN A 207 -6.68 -20.01 25.30
CA GLN A 207 -6.67 -20.67 26.61
C GLN A 207 -8.09 -20.78 27.19
N LEU A 208 -8.88 -19.71 27.12
CA LEU A 208 -10.28 -19.70 27.57
C LEU A 208 -11.18 -20.65 26.77
N ILE A 209 -10.95 -20.80 25.47
CA ILE A 209 -11.66 -21.79 24.64
C ILE A 209 -11.30 -23.22 25.09
N ILE A 210 -10.03 -23.49 25.38
CA ILE A 210 -9.57 -24.80 25.88
C ILE A 210 -10.19 -25.09 27.25
N GLU A 211 -10.19 -24.11 28.17
CA GLU A 211 -10.81 -24.24 29.49
C GLU A 211 -12.31 -24.46 29.40
N GLY A 212 -13.02 -23.69 28.56
CA GLY A 212 -14.44 -23.91 28.29
C GLY A 212 -14.73 -25.29 27.70
N GLY A 213 -13.89 -25.77 26.78
CA GLY A 213 -14.01 -27.10 26.17
C GLY A 213 -13.78 -28.23 27.18
N THR A 214 -12.77 -28.10 28.04
CA THR A 214 -12.52 -29.06 29.13
C THR A 214 -13.61 -29.03 30.19
N ALA A 215 -14.18 -27.87 30.50
CA ALA A 215 -15.33 -27.74 31.38
C ALA A 215 -16.57 -28.44 30.80
N LEU A 216 -16.81 -28.32 29.49
CA LEU A 216 -17.91 -29.01 28.81
C LEU A 216 -17.72 -30.54 28.80
N ALA A 217 -16.49 -31.01 28.61
CA ALA A 217 -16.17 -32.45 28.63
C ALA A 217 -16.19 -33.06 30.04
N GLY A 218 -15.89 -32.25 31.06
CA GLY A 218 -15.78 -32.68 32.46
C GLY A 218 -17.11 -32.85 33.21
N GLY A 219 -18.25 -32.41 32.63
CA GLY A 219 -19.57 -32.54 33.24
C GLY A 219 -19.92 -31.44 34.26
N GLU A 220 -20.98 -31.67 35.03
CA GLU A 220 -21.60 -30.67 35.92
C GLU A 220 -20.65 -30.26 37.07
N ARG A 221 -20.15 -29.02 37.02
CA ARG A 221 -19.41 -28.40 38.12
C ARG A 221 -20.35 -27.51 38.91
N THR A 222 -20.46 -27.72 40.21
CA THR A 222 -21.15 -26.78 41.10
C THR A 222 -20.26 -25.55 41.26
N THR A 223 -20.63 -24.45 40.60
CA THR A 223 -20.00 -23.15 40.82
C THR A 223 -20.47 -22.61 42.16
N ASN A 224 -19.67 -22.80 43.22
CA ASN A 224 -19.87 -22.04 44.45
C ASN A 224 -19.45 -20.59 44.17
N LEU A 225 -20.42 -19.77 43.79
CA LEU A 225 -20.28 -18.33 43.67
C LEU A 225 -20.29 -17.73 45.09
N ASP A 226 -19.15 -17.80 45.78
CA ASP A 226 -18.97 -17.06 47.02
C ASP A 226 -19.18 -15.57 46.76
N ALA A 227 -19.91 -14.89 47.66
CA ALA A 227 -20.19 -13.46 47.55
C ALA A 227 -18.90 -12.61 47.46
N VAL A 228 -17.79 -13.13 48.00
CA VAL A 228 -16.45 -12.53 47.89
C VAL A 228 -15.91 -12.59 46.45
N ASN A 229 -16.14 -13.69 45.73
CA ASN A 229 -15.69 -13.83 44.33
C ASN A 229 -16.49 -12.90 43.42
N LEU A 230 -17.81 -12.83 43.61
CA LEU A 230 -18.69 -11.98 42.81
C LEU A 230 -18.41 -10.49 43.05
N SER A 231 -18.13 -10.09 44.29
CA SER A 231 -17.77 -8.69 44.60
C SER A 231 -16.39 -8.32 44.06
N CYS A 232 -15.41 -9.23 44.09
CA CYS A 232 -14.08 -9.02 43.50
C CYS A 232 -14.16 -8.82 41.98
N ILE A 233 -14.88 -9.68 41.27
CA ILE A 233 -15.11 -9.55 39.81
C ILE A 233 -15.88 -8.26 39.51
N GLY A 234 -16.90 -7.93 40.31
CA GLY A 234 -17.69 -6.70 40.14
C GLY A 234 -16.86 -5.42 40.23
N VAL A 235 -15.91 -5.36 41.18
CA VAL A 235 -14.98 -4.22 41.30
C VAL A 235 -14.06 -4.14 40.08
N ALA A 236 -13.52 -5.26 39.61
CA ALA A 236 -12.65 -5.29 38.44
C ALA A 236 -13.39 -4.79 37.18
N VAL A 237 -14.63 -5.25 36.97
CA VAL A 237 -15.49 -4.82 35.86
C VAL A 237 -15.79 -3.33 35.95
N ALA A 238 -16.09 -2.80 37.14
CA ALA A 238 -16.37 -1.38 37.32
C ALA A 238 -15.16 -0.50 36.97
N VAL A 239 -13.96 -0.88 37.42
CA VAL A 239 -12.72 -0.16 37.11
C VAL A 239 -12.45 -0.20 35.61
N LYS A 240 -12.52 -1.37 34.96
CA LYS A 240 -12.31 -1.49 33.51
C LYS A 240 -13.38 -0.75 32.70
N ALA A 241 -14.63 -0.71 33.15
CA ALA A 241 -15.69 0.06 32.51
C ALA A 241 -15.43 1.58 32.56
N CYS A 242 -14.92 2.11 33.68
CA CYS A 242 -14.51 3.51 33.77
C CYS A 242 -13.35 3.83 32.80
N LEU A 243 -12.35 2.94 32.73
CA LEU A 243 -11.22 3.07 31.80
C LEU A 243 -11.66 2.97 30.34
N LEU A 244 -12.61 2.09 30.03
CA LEU A 244 -13.20 1.95 28.71
C LEU A 244 -13.77 3.28 28.23
N VAL A 245 -14.57 3.96 29.07
CA VAL A 245 -15.15 5.26 28.70
C VAL A 245 -14.06 6.30 28.42
N TYR A 246 -13.04 6.38 29.29
CA TYR A 246 -11.95 7.33 29.12
C TYR A 246 -11.11 7.06 27.86
N CYS A 247 -10.70 5.80 27.63
CA CYS A 247 -9.91 5.43 26.45
C CYS A 247 -10.70 5.57 25.16
N SER A 248 -12.02 5.32 25.20
CA SER A 248 -12.91 5.51 24.04
C SER A 248 -12.97 6.95 23.57
N MET A 249 -12.83 7.94 24.48
CA MET A 249 -12.76 9.36 24.08
C MET A 249 -11.48 9.71 23.31
N LEU A 250 -10.43 8.88 23.42
CA LEU A 250 -9.11 9.09 22.79
C LEU A 250 -8.86 8.10 21.65
N SER A 251 -9.89 7.42 21.15
CA SER A 251 -9.81 6.37 20.13
C SER A 251 -9.32 6.82 18.75
N LYS A 252 -9.06 8.13 18.56
CA LYS A 252 -8.28 8.67 17.42
C LYS A 252 -6.87 8.06 17.37
N TYR A 253 -6.25 7.81 18.52
CA TYR A 253 -4.89 7.28 18.61
C TYR A 253 -4.89 5.74 18.63
N PRO A 254 -4.02 5.06 17.84
CA PRO A 254 -3.98 3.61 17.76
C PRO A 254 -3.79 2.92 19.11
N SER A 255 -2.82 3.36 19.92
CA SER A 255 -2.58 2.82 21.26
C SER A 255 -3.81 2.91 22.18
N ALA A 256 -4.50 4.06 22.21
CA ALA A 256 -5.69 4.26 23.04
C ALA A 256 -6.89 3.44 22.54
N ARG A 257 -7.03 3.29 21.23
CA ARG A 257 -8.08 2.46 20.61
C ARG A 257 -7.94 0.99 20.98
N VAL A 258 -6.71 0.45 20.91
CA VAL A 258 -6.41 -0.94 21.29
C VAL A 258 -6.69 -1.16 22.77
N LEU A 259 -6.28 -0.22 23.63
CA LEU A 259 -6.55 -0.29 25.06
C LEU A 259 -8.05 -0.20 25.40
N ALA A 260 -8.81 0.63 24.67
CA ALA A 260 -10.26 0.68 24.82
C ALA A 260 -10.91 -0.64 24.38
N GLN A 261 -10.44 -1.25 23.29
CA GLN A 261 -10.91 -2.55 22.83
C GLN A 261 -10.62 -3.65 23.85
N ASP A 262 -9.45 -3.62 24.49
CA ASP A 262 -9.06 -4.52 25.57
C ASP A 262 -10.05 -4.44 26.74
N HIS A 263 -10.21 -3.24 27.32
CA HIS A 263 -11.16 -3.00 28.41
C HIS A 263 -12.60 -3.38 28.04
N ARG A 264 -13.00 -3.18 26.77
CA ARG A 264 -14.31 -3.59 26.25
C ARG A 264 -14.46 -5.10 26.26
N ASN A 265 -13.46 -5.82 25.76
CA ASN A 265 -13.48 -7.28 25.70
C ASN A 265 -13.53 -7.87 27.11
N ASP A 266 -12.81 -7.30 28.06
CA ASP A 266 -12.83 -7.76 29.46
C ASP A 266 -14.15 -7.51 30.16
N VAL A 267 -14.75 -6.32 29.97
CA VAL A 267 -16.08 -6.02 30.50
C VAL A 267 -17.11 -6.94 29.86
N ALA A 268 -17.03 -7.17 28.56
CA ALA A 268 -17.94 -8.07 27.84
C ALA A 268 -17.81 -9.52 28.31
N LEU A 269 -16.59 -10.03 28.48
CA LEU A 269 -16.31 -11.39 28.94
C LEU A 269 -16.83 -11.60 30.36
N ASN A 270 -16.49 -10.71 31.28
CA ASN A 270 -16.92 -10.83 32.68
C ASN A 270 -18.44 -10.66 32.84
N LEU A 271 -19.05 -9.68 32.17
CA LEU A 271 -20.50 -9.47 32.25
C LEU A 271 -21.27 -10.64 31.63
N THR A 272 -20.83 -11.11 30.47
CA THR A 272 -21.47 -12.25 29.80
C THR A 272 -21.26 -13.53 30.59
N GLY A 273 -20.10 -13.73 31.20
CA GLY A 273 -19.84 -14.85 32.12
C GLY A 273 -20.79 -14.87 33.31
N ILE A 274 -21.04 -13.73 33.96
CA ILE A 274 -22.02 -13.65 35.06
C ILE A 274 -23.42 -14.00 34.56
N VAL A 275 -23.85 -13.44 33.42
CA VAL A 275 -25.18 -13.71 32.84
C VAL A 275 -25.35 -15.19 32.49
N LEU A 276 -24.36 -15.78 31.83
CA LEU A 276 -24.37 -17.18 31.41
C LEU A 276 -24.30 -18.15 32.58
N SER A 277 -23.55 -17.82 33.64
CA SER A 277 -23.48 -18.64 34.85
C SER A 277 -24.84 -18.67 35.58
N VAL A 278 -25.52 -17.52 35.70
CA VAL A 278 -26.88 -17.45 36.24
C VAL A 278 -27.89 -18.20 35.36
N LEU A 279 -27.77 -18.08 34.03
CA LEU A 279 -28.62 -18.83 33.09
C LEU A 279 -28.36 -20.34 33.15
N GLY A 280 -27.10 -20.74 33.30
CA GLY A 280 -26.66 -22.13 33.38
C GLY A 280 -27.24 -22.85 34.60
N HIS A 281 -27.35 -22.15 35.73
CA HIS A 281 -28.04 -22.65 36.91
C HIS A 281 -29.54 -22.89 36.68
N ASN A 282 -30.22 -22.02 35.93
CA ASN A 282 -31.67 -22.07 35.78
C ASN A 282 -32.16 -22.93 34.59
N VAL A 283 -31.31 -23.11 33.56
CA VAL A 283 -31.68 -23.79 32.31
C VAL A 283 -30.99 -25.15 32.19
N LYS A 284 -29.68 -25.14 31.92
CA LYS A 284 -28.83 -26.33 31.78
C LYS A 284 -27.37 -25.95 32.05
N TRP A 285 -26.64 -26.81 32.77
CA TRP A 285 -25.25 -26.57 33.18
C TRP A 285 -24.28 -26.27 32.03
N TRP A 286 -24.50 -26.82 30.83
CA TRP A 286 -23.60 -26.62 29.68
C TRP A 286 -23.70 -25.24 29.02
N VAL A 287 -24.71 -24.45 29.37
CA VAL A 287 -24.91 -23.10 28.80
C VAL A 287 -23.76 -22.16 29.16
N ASP A 288 -23.25 -22.27 30.38
CA ASP A 288 -22.14 -21.46 30.89
C ASP A 288 -20.82 -21.70 30.12
N PRO A 289 -20.28 -22.94 30.06
CA PRO A 289 -19.07 -23.22 29.29
C PRO A 289 -19.24 -22.99 27.78
N LEU A 290 -20.42 -23.28 27.21
CA LEU A 290 -20.67 -23.02 25.78
C LEU A 290 -20.65 -21.52 25.47
N GLY A 291 -21.32 -20.70 26.26
CA GLY A 291 -21.34 -19.27 26.02
C GLY A 291 -19.98 -18.61 26.28
N GLY A 292 -19.20 -19.12 27.24
CA GLY A 292 -17.79 -18.75 27.41
C GLY A 292 -16.95 -19.01 26.17
N ILE A 293 -17.08 -20.20 25.56
CA ILE A 293 -16.39 -20.54 24.29
C ILE A 293 -16.81 -19.59 23.16
N LEU A 294 -18.10 -19.28 23.05
CA LEU A 294 -18.61 -18.39 21.99
C LEU A 294 -18.04 -16.97 22.11
N ILE A 295 -18.02 -16.41 23.32
CA ILE A 295 -17.46 -15.08 23.57
C ILE A 295 -15.93 -15.08 23.39
N ALA A 296 -15.23 -16.10 23.89
CA ALA A 296 -13.79 -16.21 23.69
C ALA A 296 -13.42 -16.35 22.21
N SER A 297 -14.22 -17.07 21.42
CA SER A 297 -14.05 -17.16 19.96
C SER A 297 -14.26 -15.82 19.27
N TYR A 298 -15.25 -15.04 19.70
CA TYR A 298 -15.47 -13.67 19.20
C TYR A 298 -14.27 -12.75 19.51
N ILE A 299 -13.75 -12.80 20.73
CA ILE A 299 -12.57 -12.03 21.14
C ILE A 299 -11.33 -12.44 20.33
N LEU A 300 -11.15 -13.75 20.08
CA LEU A 300 -10.06 -14.26 19.26
C LEU A 300 -10.11 -13.73 17.83
N ILE A 301 -11.29 -13.70 17.21
CA ILE A 301 -11.47 -13.13 15.85
C ILE A 301 -11.13 -11.64 15.85
N ASN A 302 -11.64 -10.86 16.81
CA ASN A 302 -11.34 -9.43 16.92
C ASN A 302 -9.84 -9.15 17.07
N TRP A 303 -9.13 -9.92 17.91
CA TRP A 303 -7.68 -9.77 18.06
C TRP A 303 -6.91 -10.23 16.83
N GLY A 304 -7.39 -11.26 16.12
CA GLY A 304 -6.84 -11.69 14.83
C GLY A 304 -6.97 -10.62 13.75
N GLU A 305 -8.13 -9.97 13.65
CA GLU A 305 -8.35 -8.83 12.74
C GLU A 305 -7.43 -7.66 13.09
N THR A 306 -7.34 -7.29 14.38
CA THR A 306 -6.47 -6.21 14.86
C THR A 306 -4.99 -6.50 14.53
N ALA A 307 -4.52 -7.72 14.80
CA ALA A 307 -3.16 -8.13 14.47
C ALA A 307 -2.90 -8.03 12.95
N MET A 308 -3.83 -8.51 12.12
CA MET A 308 -3.71 -8.48 10.67
C MET A 308 -3.69 -7.04 10.13
N GLU A 309 -4.56 -6.15 10.63
CA GLU A 309 -4.57 -4.74 10.25
C GLU A 309 -3.21 -4.07 10.54
N HIS A 310 -2.67 -4.29 11.75
CA HIS A 310 -1.40 -3.70 12.15
C HIS A 310 -0.20 -4.33 11.42
N ILE A 311 -0.24 -5.63 11.09
CA ILE A 311 0.76 -6.26 10.22
C ILE A 311 0.73 -5.63 8.82
N GLN A 312 -0.46 -5.39 8.25
CA GLN A 312 -0.57 -4.74 6.94
C GLN A 312 -0.03 -3.30 6.98
N MET A 313 -0.29 -2.55 8.05
CA MET A 313 0.30 -1.21 8.24
C MET A 313 1.83 -1.30 8.36
N PHE A 314 2.36 -2.31 9.06
CA PHE A 314 3.79 -2.54 9.19
C PHE A 314 4.48 -2.85 7.85
N ILE A 315 3.80 -3.58 6.95
CA ILE A 315 4.29 -3.90 5.60
C ILE A 315 4.27 -2.68 4.67
N GLY A 316 3.42 -1.69 4.94
CA GLY A 316 3.23 -0.51 4.08
C GLY A 316 1.98 -0.59 3.21
N LYS A 317 0.83 -0.91 3.81
CA LYS A 317 -0.48 -0.84 3.13
C LYS A 317 -0.71 0.57 2.55
N SER A 318 -1.23 0.62 1.33
CA SER A 318 -1.56 1.88 0.65
C SER A 318 -2.66 2.66 1.40
N ALA A 319 -2.57 3.98 1.35
CA ALA A 319 -3.56 4.88 1.91
C ALA A 319 -4.94 4.74 1.24
N SER A 320 -5.96 5.33 1.87
CA SER A 320 -7.31 5.32 1.32
C SER A 320 -7.36 6.03 -0.04
N ARG A 321 -8.30 5.63 -0.91
CA ARG A 321 -8.48 6.26 -2.22
C ARG A 321 -8.86 7.74 -2.12
N GLY A 322 -9.59 8.13 -1.07
CA GLY A 322 -9.93 9.53 -0.79
C GLY A 322 -8.70 10.36 -0.48
N PHE A 323 -7.82 9.83 0.39
CA PHE A 323 -6.56 10.48 0.72
C PHE A 323 -5.62 10.59 -0.49
N LEU A 324 -5.47 9.53 -1.29
CA LEU A 324 -4.70 9.59 -2.54
C LEU A 324 -5.24 10.66 -3.50
N ALA A 325 -6.57 10.73 -3.68
CA ALA A 325 -7.19 11.75 -4.51
C ALA A 325 -6.94 13.17 -3.96
N ARG A 326 -6.94 13.34 -2.63
CA ARG A 326 -6.59 14.61 -1.97
C ARG A 326 -5.15 15.02 -2.22
N LEU A 327 -4.20 14.09 -2.09
CA LEU A 327 -2.79 14.34 -2.41
C LEU A 327 -2.61 14.72 -3.88
N THR A 328 -3.22 13.98 -4.80
CA THR A 328 -3.19 14.28 -6.25
C THR A 328 -3.77 15.66 -6.52
N PHE A 329 -4.93 15.99 -5.95
CA PHE A 329 -5.54 17.31 -6.11
C PHE A 329 -4.64 18.44 -5.60
N VAL A 330 -4.05 18.27 -4.42
CA VAL A 330 -3.15 19.27 -3.83
C VAL A 330 -1.87 19.44 -4.65
N ALA A 331 -1.33 18.38 -5.23
CA ALA A 331 -0.18 18.41 -6.12
C ALA A 331 -0.50 19.10 -7.45
N MET A 332 -1.60 18.72 -8.11
CA MET A 332 -2.05 19.33 -9.38
C MET A 332 -2.38 20.82 -9.25
N THR A 333 -2.87 21.25 -8.09
CA THR A 333 -3.26 22.65 -7.82
C THR A 333 -2.18 23.43 -7.07
N HIS A 334 -0.96 22.89 -6.95
CA HIS A 334 0.10 23.54 -6.21
C HIS A 334 0.69 24.75 -6.95
N ASP A 335 1.05 24.56 -8.22
CA ASP A 335 1.66 25.59 -9.05
C ASP A 335 1.34 25.34 -10.54
N HIS A 336 1.17 26.42 -11.32
CA HIS A 336 0.92 26.39 -12.76
C HIS A 336 2.03 25.78 -13.62
N GLU A 337 3.28 25.69 -13.12
CA GLU A 337 4.38 25.05 -13.85
C GLU A 337 4.36 23.52 -13.79
N ILE A 338 3.52 22.95 -12.92
CA ILE A 338 3.26 21.53 -12.87
C ILE A 338 2.33 21.19 -14.03
N LEU A 339 2.89 20.53 -15.05
CA LEU A 339 2.14 20.15 -16.26
C LEU A 339 1.23 18.96 -15.98
N GLN A 340 1.74 17.99 -15.21
CA GLN A 340 1.05 16.74 -14.90
C GLN A 340 1.58 16.16 -13.59
N VAL A 341 0.75 15.36 -12.92
CA VAL A 341 1.19 14.45 -11.86
C VAL A 341 1.23 13.05 -12.47
N ASP A 342 2.42 12.44 -12.51
CA ASP A 342 2.61 11.10 -13.08
C ASP A 342 2.14 10.04 -12.09
N THR A 343 2.75 10.01 -10.91
CA THR A 343 2.51 8.98 -9.91
C THR A 343 2.28 9.60 -8.53
N VAL A 344 1.27 9.11 -7.81
CA VAL A 344 1.05 9.40 -6.39
C VAL A 344 0.95 8.09 -5.63
N ARG A 345 1.88 7.88 -4.70
CA ARG A 345 1.88 6.73 -3.80
C ARG A 345 1.87 7.25 -2.37
N ALA A 346 0.99 6.68 -1.57
CA ALA A 346 1.01 6.88 -0.13
C ALA A 346 0.87 5.52 0.55
N TYR A 347 1.80 5.21 1.44
CA TYR A 347 1.85 3.92 2.14
C TYR A 347 2.17 4.12 3.61
N SER A 348 1.63 3.23 4.44
CA SER A 348 1.70 3.36 5.90
C SER A 348 3.15 3.27 6.40
N SER A 349 3.50 4.17 7.31
CA SER A 349 4.71 4.16 8.13
C SER A 349 4.30 4.44 9.57
N GLY A 350 4.12 3.38 10.37
CA GLY A 350 3.67 3.53 11.75
C GLY A 350 2.22 4.02 11.84
N ALA A 351 2.02 5.21 12.42
CA ALA A 351 0.70 5.84 12.54
C ALA A 351 0.38 6.82 11.39
N GLY A 352 1.39 7.22 10.61
CA GLY A 352 1.24 8.14 9.46
C GLY A 352 1.52 7.46 8.12
N TYR A 353 1.61 8.29 7.07
CA TYR A 353 1.95 7.90 5.71
C TYR A 353 3.29 8.48 5.26
N PHE A 354 4.05 7.67 4.54
CA PHE A 354 5.04 8.18 3.60
C PHE A 354 4.35 8.41 2.27
N VAL A 355 4.57 9.60 1.72
CA VAL A 355 3.97 10.05 0.46
C VAL A 355 5.08 10.25 -0.56
N GLU A 356 4.91 9.68 -1.74
CA GLU A 356 5.78 9.85 -2.90
C GLU A 356 4.91 10.45 -4.01
N VAL A 357 5.33 11.61 -4.54
CA VAL A 357 4.64 12.31 -5.62
C VAL A 357 5.65 12.63 -6.71
N ASP A 358 5.36 12.15 -7.91
CA ASP A 358 6.15 12.43 -9.10
C ASP A 358 5.39 13.47 -9.94
N ILE A 359 5.97 14.66 -10.06
CA ILE A 359 5.40 15.76 -10.85
C ILE A 359 6.21 15.99 -12.11
N VAL A 360 5.52 16.34 -13.20
CA VAL A 360 6.14 16.62 -14.49
C VAL A 360 6.16 18.12 -14.74
N MET A 361 7.34 18.63 -15.08
CA MET A 361 7.59 20.04 -15.42
C MET A 361 8.24 20.17 -16.81
N ASP A 362 8.21 21.37 -17.38
CA ASP A 362 8.82 21.61 -18.70
C ASP A 362 10.34 21.43 -18.65
N ILE A 363 10.91 20.79 -19.68
CA ILE A 363 12.36 20.53 -19.82
C ILE A 363 13.22 21.80 -19.77
N ASN A 364 12.67 22.94 -20.18
CA ASN A 364 13.37 24.22 -20.17
C ASN A 364 13.28 24.93 -18.81
N THR A 365 12.57 24.36 -17.84
CA THR A 365 12.46 24.91 -16.48
C THR A 365 13.84 24.87 -15.81
N PRO A 366 14.38 26.01 -15.35
CA PRO A 366 15.66 26.02 -14.67
C PRO A 366 15.62 25.21 -13.36
N LEU A 367 16.69 24.45 -13.07
CA LEU A 367 16.76 23.56 -11.89
C LEU A 367 16.40 24.22 -10.56
N TYR A 368 16.83 25.46 -10.32
CA TYR A 368 16.50 26.16 -9.08
C TYR A 368 14.99 26.36 -8.92
N LYS A 369 14.28 26.57 -10.03
CA LYS A 369 12.84 26.83 -10.02
C LYS A 369 12.04 25.55 -9.84
N SER A 370 12.42 24.48 -10.53
CA SER A 370 11.81 23.16 -10.32
C SER A 370 12.08 22.65 -8.90
N HIS A 371 13.28 22.87 -8.35
CA HIS A 371 13.60 22.58 -6.96
C HIS A 371 12.72 23.38 -5.99
N ASP A 372 12.62 24.70 -6.13
CA ASP A 372 11.82 25.55 -5.23
C ASP A 372 10.33 25.14 -5.24
N ILE A 373 9.79 24.77 -6.41
CA ILE A 373 8.39 24.29 -6.54
C ILE A 373 8.23 22.90 -5.91
N GLY A 374 9.16 21.98 -6.16
CA GLY A 374 9.15 20.65 -5.56
C GLY A 374 9.25 20.70 -4.02
N GLU A 375 10.15 21.52 -3.49
CA GLU A 375 10.33 21.71 -2.03
C GLU A 375 9.11 22.39 -1.39
N ALA A 376 8.51 23.38 -2.05
CA ALA A 376 7.28 24.01 -1.59
C ALA A 376 6.10 23.02 -1.58
N LEU A 377 5.99 22.15 -2.59
CA LEU A 377 4.99 21.08 -2.62
C LEU A 377 5.23 20.07 -1.50
N GLN A 378 6.48 19.65 -1.29
CA GLN A 378 6.84 18.75 -0.21
C GLN A 378 6.42 19.32 1.15
N THR A 379 6.78 20.57 1.43
CA THR A 379 6.43 21.25 2.69
C THR A 379 4.91 21.31 2.87
N LYS A 380 4.16 21.60 1.79
CA LYS A 380 2.69 21.66 1.81
C LYS A 380 2.05 20.31 2.10
N LEU A 381 2.62 19.20 1.59
CA LEU A 381 2.12 17.85 1.85
C LEU A 381 2.45 17.40 3.28
N GLU A 382 3.63 17.74 3.79
CA GLU A 382 4.06 17.44 5.17
C GLU A 382 3.24 18.20 6.23
N LEU A 383 2.54 19.27 5.87
CA LEU A 383 1.61 19.97 6.77
C LEU A 383 0.30 19.20 7.03
N MET A 384 0.01 18.12 6.29
CA MET A 384 -1.17 17.31 6.56
C MET A 384 -0.92 16.38 7.75
N ASP A 385 -1.83 16.35 8.74
CA ASP A 385 -1.72 15.55 9.98
C ASP A 385 -1.35 14.07 9.77
N GLU A 386 -1.75 13.49 8.63
CA GLU A 386 -1.57 12.07 8.33
C GLU A 386 -0.23 11.78 7.61
N VAL A 387 0.51 12.80 7.18
CA VAL A 387 1.76 12.67 6.41
C VAL A 387 2.96 12.80 7.35
N GLU A 388 3.71 11.71 7.55
CA GLU A 388 4.95 11.75 8.33
C GLU A 388 6.10 12.35 7.51
N ARG A 389 6.14 12.03 6.21
CA ARG A 389 7.15 12.52 5.27
C ARG A 389 6.60 12.51 3.85
N ALA A 390 6.92 13.54 3.07
CA ALA A 390 6.68 13.55 1.64
C ALA A 390 8.00 13.56 0.86
N PHE A 391 8.01 12.86 -0.26
CA PHE A 391 9.06 12.87 -1.26
C PHE A 391 8.44 13.37 -2.57
N VAL A 392 8.96 14.47 -3.09
CA VAL A 392 8.50 15.03 -4.37
C VAL A 392 9.63 14.86 -5.37
N HIS A 393 9.40 14.05 -6.39
CA HIS A 393 10.29 13.95 -7.53
C HIS A 393 9.80 14.87 -8.64
N VAL A 394 10.73 15.53 -9.33
CA VAL A 394 10.41 16.39 -10.47
C VAL A 394 11.02 15.79 -11.71
N ASP A 395 10.16 15.33 -12.60
CA ASP A 395 10.51 14.76 -13.89
C ASP A 395 10.15 15.73 -15.03
N TYR A 396 10.76 15.53 -16.19
CA TYR A 396 10.43 16.25 -17.42
C TYR A 396 9.88 15.33 -18.52
N GLU A 397 9.92 14.01 -18.31
CA GLU A 397 9.40 13.00 -19.24
C GLU A 397 8.12 12.38 -18.66
N THR A 398 7.07 12.31 -19.49
CA THR A 398 5.77 11.69 -19.12
C THR A 398 5.67 10.22 -19.50
N THR A 399 6.57 9.75 -20.38
CA THR A 399 6.70 8.33 -20.71
C THR A 399 7.48 7.69 -19.57
N THR A 400 6.76 7.30 -18.53
CA THR A 400 7.25 6.39 -17.52
C THR A 400 7.84 5.19 -18.26
N LEU A 401 9.17 5.07 -18.29
CA LEU A 401 9.81 3.85 -18.75
C LEU A 401 9.48 2.79 -17.70
N GLU A 402 8.35 2.09 -17.87
CA GLU A 402 8.13 0.77 -17.28
C GLU A 402 9.25 -0.12 -17.81
N HIS A 403 10.41 -0.13 -17.13
CA HIS A 403 11.56 -0.97 -17.44
C HIS A 403 11.76 -1.21 -18.96
N HIS A 404 11.89 -0.15 -19.76
CA HIS A 404 12.27 -0.35 -21.16
C HIS A 404 13.68 -0.90 -21.17
N TYR A 405 13.80 -2.21 -21.39
CA TYR A 405 15.03 -2.83 -21.83
C TYR A 405 15.35 -2.26 -23.21
N PHE A 406 16.02 -1.10 -23.26
CA PHE A 406 16.88 -0.85 -24.41
C PHE A 406 17.81 -2.05 -24.51
N LEU A 407 17.82 -2.72 -25.66
CA LEU A 407 18.73 -3.82 -25.87
C LEU A 407 20.15 -3.27 -25.67
N PRO A 408 20.87 -3.70 -24.62
CA PRO A 408 22.14 -3.10 -24.26
C PRO A 408 23.16 -3.28 -25.38
N HIS A 409 23.78 -2.18 -25.80
CA HIS A 409 24.91 -2.20 -26.72
C HIS A 409 26.20 -2.56 -25.97
N LEU A 410 27.01 -3.44 -26.55
CA LEU A 410 28.32 -3.80 -26.03
C LEU A 410 29.40 -3.09 -26.88
N PRO A 411 30.05 -2.04 -26.34
CA PRO A 411 30.90 -1.15 -27.13
C PRO A 411 32.33 -1.67 -27.35
N SER A 412 32.69 -2.82 -26.76
CA SER A 412 34.04 -3.39 -26.93
C SER A 412 34.03 -4.91 -26.79
N GLY A 413 35.07 -5.55 -27.35
CA GLY A 413 35.23 -7.00 -27.28
C GLY A 413 35.29 -7.55 -25.85
N TRP A 414 35.86 -6.78 -24.91
CA TRP A 414 35.86 -7.14 -23.49
C TRP A 414 34.43 -7.23 -22.91
N HIS A 415 33.53 -6.33 -23.31
CA HIS A 415 32.14 -6.37 -22.87
C HIS A 415 31.40 -7.58 -23.45
N VAL A 416 31.73 -7.99 -24.68
CA VAL A 416 31.21 -9.23 -25.31
C VAL A 416 31.65 -10.46 -24.52
N ASP A 417 32.94 -10.59 -24.24
CA ASP A 417 33.47 -11.72 -23.46
C ASP A 417 32.86 -11.75 -22.04
N GLN A 418 32.78 -10.60 -21.38
CA GLN A 418 32.23 -10.50 -20.04
C GLN A 418 30.73 -10.85 -20.01
N ALA A 419 29.95 -10.44 -21.02
CA ALA A 419 28.54 -10.81 -21.13
C ALA A 419 28.35 -12.33 -21.29
N ILE A 420 29.22 -12.98 -22.06
CA ILE A 420 29.20 -14.44 -22.27
C ILE A 420 29.66 -15.21 -21.02
N LEU A 421 30.65 -14.68 -20.30
CA LEU A 421 31.24 -15.31 -19.11
C LEU A 421 30.39 -15.14 -17.85
N SER A 422 29.76 -13.97 -17.68
CA SER A 422 29.02 -13.64 -16.46
C SER A 422 27.67 -14.35 -16.35
N GLU A 423 27.09 -14.78 -17.47
CA GLU A 423 25.78 -15.40 -17.49
C GLU A 423 25.87 -16.94 -17.44
N GLU A 424 25.48 -17.52 -16.29
CA GLU A 424 25.56 -18.97 -16.06
C GLU A 424 24.23 -19.70 -16.26
N ASP A 425 23.10 -19.01 -16.08
CA ASP A 425 21.77 -19.61 -16.00
C ASP A 425 20.85 -19.27 -17.17
N ARG A 426 21.17 -18.24 -17.97
CA ARG A 426 20.40 -17.81 -19.13
C ARG A 426 21.21 -17.94 -20.42
N VAL A 427 20.50 -18.03 -21.54
CA VAL A 427 21.12 -17.97 -22.87
C VAL A 427 21.46 -16.51 -23.19
N VAL A 428 22.70 -16.26 -23.55
CA VAL A 428 23.15 -14.96 -24.05
C VAL A 428 22.95 -14.94 -25.56
N ILE A 429 22.11 -14.02 -26.02
CA ILE A 429 21.81 -13.79 -27.43
C ILE A 429 22.54 -12.51 -27.84
N ILE A 430 23.37 -12.59 -28.87
CA ILE A 430 24.13 -11.44 -29.36
C ILE A 430 23.80 -11.22 -30.83
N ARG A 431 23.27 -10.03 -31.15
CA ARG A 431 23.13 -9.54 -32.52
C ARG A 431 24.39 -8.80 -32.92
N PHE A 432 25.09 -9.32 -33.91
CA PHE A 432 26.20 -8.67 -34.59
C PHE A 432 25.73 -8.08 -35.92
N GLY A 433 26.08 -6.83 -36.17
CA GLY A 433 25.86 -6.17 -37.46
C GLY A 433 25.89 -4.66 -37.32
N HIS A 434 25.86 -3.93 -38.43
CA HIS A 434 25.87 -2.47 -38.38
C HIS A 434 24.51 -1.92 -37.97
N ASP A 435 24.49 -0.95 -37.07
CA ASP A 435 23.24 -0.39 -36.55
C ASP A 435 22.42 0.37 -37.61
N TRP A 436 23.08 0.86 -38.66
CA TRP A 436 22.43 1.51 -39.80
C TRP A 436 21.92 0.54 -40.87
N ASP A 437 22.20 -0.76 -40.77
CA ASP A 437 21.72 -1.74 -41.75
C ASP A 437 20.23 -2.04 -41.54
N SER A 438 19.45 -2.02 -42.63
CA SER A 438 18.01 -2.26 -42.60
C SER A 438 17.65 -3.65 -42.07
N GLN A 439 18.49 -4.67 -42.28
CA GLN A 439 18.28 -6.01 -41.74
C GLN A 439 18.49 -6.04 -40.22
N CYS A 440 19.48 -5.31 -39.70
CA CYS A 440 19.70 -5.18 -38.26
C CYS A 440 18.54 -4.47 -37.59
N MET A 441 18.04 -3.36 -38.16
CA MET A 441 16.89 -2.64 -37.61
C MET A 441 15.64 -3.52 -37.50
N LYS A 442 15.36 -4.33 -38.52
CA LYS A 442 14.25 -5.29 -38.49
C LYS A 442 14.43 -6.35 -37.40
N MET A 443 15.65 -6.89 -37.27
CA MET A 443 15.96 -7.87 -36.24
C MET A 443 15.85 -7.27 -34.83
N ASP A 444 16.33 -6.05 -34.64
CA ASP A 444 16.30 -5.35 -33.36
C ASP A 444 14.86 -5.07 -32.92
N GLU A 445 13.95 -4.72 -33.82
CA GLU A 445 12.52 -4.58 -33.52
C GLU A 445 11.92 -5.90 -33.00
N VAL A 446 12.29 -7.03 -33.62
CA VAL A 446 11.83 -8.35 -33.18
C VAL A 446 12.43 -8.71 -31.83
N LEU A 447 13.75 -8.58 -31.66
CA LEU A 447 14.47 -8.85 -30.40
C LEU A 447 13.94 -7.98 -29.25
N TYR A 448 13.69 -6.72 -29.52
CA TYR A 448 13.12 -5.77 -28.55
C TYR A 448 11.73 -6.21 -28.12
N SER A 449 10.88 -6.59 -29.08
CA SER A 449 9.51 -7.00 -28.80
C SER A 449 9.38 -8.32 -28.01
N ILE A 450 10.41 -9.17 -28.01
CA ILE A 450 10.43 -10.45 -27.28
C ILE A 450 11.23 -10.39 -25.97
N ALA A 451 12.04 -9.34 -25.75
CA ALA A 451 12.97 -9.24 -24.63
C ALA A 451 12.30 -9.51 -23.27
N GLU A 452 11.11 -8.95 -23.06
CA GLU A 452 10.35 -9.16 -21.82
C GLU A 452 9.87 -10.61 -21.65
N LYS A 453 9.45 -11.25 -22.75
CA LYS A 453 8.91 -12.62 -22.73
C LYS A 453 9.97 -13.66 -22.43
N VAL A 454 11.22 -13.42 -22.85
CA VAL A 454 12.34 -14.37 -22.69
C VAL A 454 13.24 -14.07 -21.49
N LYS A 455 12.97 -12.99 -20.72
CA LYS A 455 13.85 -12.48 -19.65
C LYS A 455 14.29 -13.51 -18.59
N ASN A 456 13.44 -14.49 -18.32
CA ASN A 456 13.68 -15.52 -17.31
C ASN A 456 14.71 -16.56 -17.76
N PHE A 457 14.99 -16.68 -19.06
CA PHE A 457 15.84 -17.73 -19.63
C PHE A 457 16.80 -17.26 -20.73
N ALA A 458 16.70 -16.01 -21.17
CA ALA A 458 17.64 -15.39 -22.09
C ALA A 458 17.90 -13.91 -21.77
N VAL A 459 19.06 -13.42 -22.21
CA VAL A 459 19.47 -12.02 -22.20
C VAL A 459 19.95 -11.64 -23.59
N ILE A 460 19.63 -10.44 -24.06
CA ILE A 460 19.88 -10.00 -25.44
C ILE A 460 20.83 -8.80 -25.42
N TYR A 461 21.84 -8.81 -26.29
CA TYR A 461 22.80 -7.73 -26.49
C TYR A 461 22.94 -7.37 -27.97
N LEU A 462 23.28 -6.11 -28.25
CA LEU A 462 23.57 -5.59 -29.59
C LEU A 462 25.06 -5.25 -29.71
N VAL A 463 25.66 -5.53 -30.86
CA VAL A 463 27.07 -5.25 -31.16
C VAL A 463 27.19 -4.69 -32.57
N ASP A 464 27.76 -3.49 -32.68
CA ASP A 464 28.23 -2.97 -33.97
C ASP A 464 29.60 -3.56 -34.31
N ILE A 465 29.66 -4.26 -35.44
CA ILE A 465 30.88 -4.90 -35.96
C ILE A 465 31.97 -3.89 -36.37
N SER A 466 31.62 -2.60 -36.52
CA SER A 466 32.59 -1.51 -36.68
C SER A 466 33.32 -1.18 -35.39
N GLU A 467 32.66 -1.29 -34.24
CA GLU A 467 33.24 -1.00 -32.93
C GLU A 467 34.03 -2.20 -32.40
N VAL A 468 33.62 -3.41 -32.75
CA VAL A 468 34.18 -4.67 -32.23
C VAL A 468 34.72 -5.55 -33.38
N PRO A 469 35.84 -5.18 -34.02
CA PRO A 469 36.34 -5.88 -35.20
C PRO A 469 37.00 -7.25 -34.90
N ASP A 470 37.40 -7.48 -33.65
CA ASP A 470 38.14 -8.68 -33.23
C ASP A 470 37.36 -9.98 -33.48
N PHE A 471 36.03 -9.91 -33.40
CA PHE A 471 35.14 -11.06 -33.58
C PHE A 471 34.74 -11.29 -35.04
N ASN A 472 34.95 -10.32 -35.93
CA ASN A 472 34.55 -10.41 -37.34
C ASN A 472 35.25 -11.58 -38.05
N LYS A 473 36.54 -11.78 -37.78
CA LYS A 473 37.31 -12.91 -38.31
C LYS A 473 37.05 -14.20 -37.56
N MET A 474 36.80 -14.13 -36.25
CA MET A 474 36.61 -15.31 -35.39
C MET A 474 35.30 -16.04 -35.71
N TYR A 475 34.22 -15.28 -35.93
CA TYR A 475 32.88 -15.82 -36.23
C TYR A 475 32.48 -15.67 -37.70
N GLU A 476 33.42 -15.28 -38.58
CA GLU A 476 33.19 -15.10 -40.02
C GLU A 476 31.99 -14.18 -40.34
N LEU A 477 31.90 -13.04 -39.66
CA LEU A 477 30.77 -12.10 -39.75
C LEU A 477 30.85 -11.28 -41.05
N TYR A 478 30.40 -11.88 -42.15
CA TYR A 478 30.31 -11.23 -43.47
C TYR A 478 28.88 -10.83 -43.86
N ASP A 479 27.88 -11.40 -43.17
CA ASP A 479 26.46 -11.12 -43.38
C ASP A 479 26.05 -9.81 -42.71
N PRO A 480 25.06 -9.08 -43.27
CA PRO A 480 24.64 -7.77 -42.76
C PRO A 480 24.07 -7.80 -41.33
N CYS A 481 23.41 -8.90 -40.96
CA CYS A 481 22.87 -9.11 -39.62
C CYS A 481 23.08 -10.58 -39.23
N THR A 482 23.68 -10.81 -38.05
CA THR A 482 23.99 -12.13 -37.54
C THR A 482 23.56 -12.25 -36.08
N VAL A 483 22.81 -13.29 -35.72
CA VAL A 483 22.47 -13.59 -34.32
C VAL A 483 23.12 -14.90 -33.89
N MET A 484 23.79 -14.87 -32.74
CA MET A 484 24.48 -16.02 -32.14
C MET A 484 24.02 -16.26 -30.71
N PHE A 485 24.14 -17.50 -30.25
CA PHE A 485 23.63 -17.95 -28.96
C PHE A 485 24.75 -18.57 -28.12
N PHE A 486 24.85 -18.15 -26.87
CA PHE A 486 25.84 -18.65 -25.92
C PHE A 486 25.17 -19.09 -24.62
N TYR A 487 25.73 -20.11 -23.98
CA TYR A 487 25.27 -20.59 -22.67
C TYR A 487 26.47 -21.15 -21.91
N ARG A 488 26.75 -20.62 -20.70
CA ARG A 488 27.87 -21.04 -19.85
C ARG A 488 29.22 -21.03 -20.57
N ASN A 489 29.55 -19.89 -21.19
CA ASN A 489 30.78 -19.72 -21.96
C ASN A 489 30.96 -20.72 -23.13
N LYS A 490 29.86 -21.24 -23.67
CA LYS A 490 29.85 -22.11 -24.85
C LYS A 490 28.90 -21.58 -25.90
N HIS A 491 29.37 -21.58 -27.14
CA HIS A 491 28.54 -21.30 -28.30
C HIS A 491 27.56 -22.46 -28.55
N ILE A 492 26.27 -22.16 -28.76
CA ILE A 492 25.22 -23.13 -29.01
C ILE A 492 24.81 -23.05 -30.48
N MET A 493 25.03 -24.15 -31.21
CA MET A 493 24.67 -24.25 -32.62
C MET A 493 23.19 -24.60 -32.78
N ILE A 494 22.57 -24.12 -33.86
CA ILE A 494 21.17 -24.35 -34.18
C ILE A 494 21.06 -24.85 -35.62
N ASP A 495 20.52 -26.05 -35.81
CA ASP A 495 20.18 -26.58 -37.12
C ASP A 495 18.85 -25.98 -37.59
N LEU A 496 18.96 -25.07 -38.56
CA LEU A 496 17.83 -24.39 -39.21
C LEU A 496 17.52 -24.99 -40.59
N GLY A 497 18.23 -26.03 -41.03
CA GLY A 497 18.07 -26.63 -42.36
C GLY A 497 18.68 -25.81 -43.52
N THR A 498 19.34 -24.68 -43.22
CA THR A 498 20.03 -23.80 -44.19
C THR A 498 21.45 -24.24 -44.50
N GLY A 499 22.00 -25.19 -43.74
CA GLY A 499 23.38 -25.68 -43.87
C GLY A 499 24.41 -24.90 -43.06
N ASN A 500 24.06 -23.75 -42.48
CA ASN A 500 24.88 -23.02 -41.52
C ASN A 500 24.24 -23.10 -40.12
N ASN A 501 24.86 -23.85 -39.22
CA ASN A 501 24.32 -24.06 -37.87
C ASN A 501 24.94 -23.14 -36.82
N ASN A 502 25.90 -22.30 -37.22
CA ASN A 502 26.64 -21.46 -36.27
C ASN A 502 25.92 -20.16 -35.95
N LYS A 503 25.00 -19.70 -36.81
CA LYS A 503 24.41 -18.37 -36.68
C LYS A 503 23.14 -18.23 -37.51
N VAL A 504 22.26 -17.34 -37.08
CA VAL A 504 21.11 -16.88 -37.87
C VAL A 504 21.56 -15.64 -38.64
N ASN A 505 21.71 -15.74 -39.96
CA ASN A 505 22.27 -14.67 -40.80
C ASN A 505 21.24 -13.90 -41.64
N TRP A 506 19.95 -14.00 -41.29
CA TRP A 506 18.86 -13.24 -41.91
C TRP A 506 17.97 -12.64 -40.83
N ALA A 507 17.28 -11.54 -41.15
CA ALA A 507 16.28 -10.96 -40.27
C ALA A 507 15.03 -11.87 -40.20
N LEU A 508 14.68 -12.33 -39.00
CA LEU A 508 13.40 -12.97 -38.74
C LEU A 508 12.34 -11.88 -38.57
N GLU A 509 11.19 -12.02 -39.24
CA GLU A 509 10.08 -11.05 -39.12
C GLU A 509 9.00 -11.52 -38.13
N ASP A 510 8.91 -12.83 -37.85
CA ASP A 510 7.94 -13.38 -36.90
C ASP A 510 8.52 -13.46 -35.48
N LYS A 511 7.82 -12.81 -34.54
CA LYS A 511 8.16 -12.76 -33.11
C LYS A 511 8.01 -14.13 -32.46
N GLN A 512 6.99 -14.90 -32.83
CA GLN A 512 6.76 -16.21 -32.21
C GLN A 512 7.85 -17.21 -32.59
N GLU A 513 8.30 -17.16 -33.85
CA GLU A 513 9.41 -18.01 -34.33
C GLU A 513 10.70 -17.76 -33.56
N MET A 514 11.02 -16.50 -33.27
CA MET A 514 12.20 -16.17 -32.49
C MET A 514 12.08 -16.67 -31.04
N ILE A 515 10.90 -16.58 -30.41
CA ILE A 515 10.66 -17.13 -29.06
C ILE A 515 10.86 -18.65 -29.05
N ASP A 516 10.28 -19.35 -30.01
CA ASP A 516 10.35 -20.81 -30.10
C ASP A 516 11.80 -21.28 -30.31
N ILE A 517 12.59 -20.55 -31.11
CA ILE A 517 14.03 -20.81 -31.29
C ILE A 517 14.77 -20.64 -29.96
N VAL A 518 14.56 -19.52 -29.25
CA VAL A 518 15.24 -19.25 -27.97
C VAL A 518 14.88 -20.31 -26.93
N GLU A 519 13.62 -20.75 -26.88
CA GLU A 519 13.18 -21.80 -25.96
C GLU A 519 13.89 -23.13 -26.25
N VAL A 520 13.96 -23.54 -27.51
CA VAL A 520 14.66 -24.78 -27.90
C VAL A 520 16.15 -24.72 -27.59
N VAL A 521 16.79 -23.57 -27.84
CA VAL A 521 18.20 -23.32 -27.49
C VAL A 521 18.41 -23.47 -25.99
N PHE A 522 17.57 -22.82 -25.17
CA PHE A 522 17.66 -22.90 -23.72
C PHE A 522 17.45 -24.33 -23.20
N GLN A 523 16.41 -25.01 -23.66
CA GLN A 523 16.12 -26.38 -23.24
C GLN A 523 17.23 -27.36 -23.65
N GLY A 524 17.79 -27.19 -24.86
CA GLY A 524 18.89 -28.01 -25.36
C GLY A 524 20.21 -27.74 -24.64
N ALA A 525 20.55 -26.47 -24.42
CA ALA A 525 21.74 -26.05 -23.70
C ALA A 525 21.71 -26.50 -22.23
N ARG A 526 20.56 -26.41 -21.54
CA ARG A 526 20.37 -26.97 -20.18
C ARG A 526 20.58 -28.48 -20.11
N LYS A 527 20.26 -29.21 -21.19
CA LYS A 527 20.50 -30.66 -21.31
C LYS A 527 21.93 -30.99 -21.75
N GLY A 528 22.81 -29.99 -21.86
CA GLY A 528 24.22 -30.15 -22.25
C GLY A 528 24.43 -30.40 -23.75
N ARG A 529 23.43 -30.11 -24.60
CA ARG A 529 23.56 -30.25 -26.06
C ARG A 529 24.17 -28.98 -26.65
N GLY A 530 25.25 -29.13 -27.42
CA GLY A 530 25.89 -28.03 -28.15
C GLY A 530 25.27 -27.76 -29.53
N LEU A 531 24.38 -28.63 -30.00
CA LEU A 531 23.60 -28.48 -31.23
C LEU A 531 22.13 -28.76 -30.92
N VAL A 532 21.26 -27.84 -31.31
CA VAL A 532 19.80 -27.98 -31.19
C VAL A 532 19.16 -27.90 -32.56
N ILE A 533 18.01 -28.57 -32.75
CA ILE A 533 17.28 -28.55 -34.02
C ILE A 533 16.14 -27.57 -33.89
N SER A 534 16.05 -26.61 -34.79
CA SER A 534 14.95 -25.63 -34.83
C SER A 534 13.59 -26.33 -34.95
N PRO A 535 12.52 -25.82 -34.29
CA PRO A 535 11.16 -26.31 -34.48
C PRO A 535 10.68 -26.24 -35.94
N LYS A 536 11.20 -25.28 -36.70
CA LYS A 536 10.85 -25.01 -38.09
C LYS A 536 12.07 -25.24 -39.00
N ASP A 537 11.84 -25.93 -40.11
CA ASP A 537 12.84 -26.13 -41.16
C ASP A 537 12.81 -24.95 -42.14
N TYR A 538 13.95 -24.26 -42.28
CA TYR A 538 14.14 -23.13 -43.19
C TYR A 538 14.84 -23.56 -44.49
N SER A 539 15.04 -24.86 -44.71
CA SER A 539 15.59 -25.38 -45.95
C SER A 539 14.70 -25.04 -47.14
N THR A 540 15.29 -24.56 -48.23
CA THR A 540 14.60 -24.36 -49.51
C THR A 540 14.19 -25.67 -50.18
N LYS A 541 14.53 -26.83 -49.60
CA LYS A 541 14.30 -28.18 -50.14
C LYS A 541 12.82 -28.56 -50.32
N TYR A 542 11.90 -27.85 -49.65
CA TYR A 542 10.44 -28.06 -49.75
C TYR A 542 9.69 -26.91 -50.44
N LYS A 543 10.41 -25.93 -51.02
CA LYS A 543 9.82 -24.78 -51.72
C LYS A 543 9.71 -24.94 -53.25
N TYR A 544 9.97 -26.14 -53.77
CA TYR A 544 9.76 -26.52 -55.17
C TYR A 544 9.04 -27.86 -55.28
#